data_AF-A0A1B6JMF1-F1
#
_entry.id   AF-A0A1B6JMF1-F1
#
_cell.length_a   1.000
_cell.length_b   1.000
_cell.length_c   1.000
_cell.angle_alpha   90.00
_cell.angle_beta   90.00
_cell.angle_gamma   90.00
#
_symmetry.space_group_name_H-M   'P 1'
#
loop_
_entity.id
_entity.type
_entity.pdbx_description
1 polymer ?
#
loop_
_entity_poly.entity_id
_entity_poly.type
_entity_poly.pdbx_seq_one_letter_code
_entity_poly.pdbx_strand_id
1 'polypeptide(L)'
;MTVSFVSVVAIFLLPQLTLIYSDCEHNIRNINAEKGNYTYCVYHSIEEVLNVLVPALKQQPPLPEVMQVYHKDPMVMKAVMPIYNRKPFIVIEGVQGTKKTLLAKRLAQEINGTYIRNPPFVMEKLYHYLDDHCSQVSSAFMAFGNYIVAEQAKKLLPTHPVVLDKYWHGVTAFNLAKAAQDLGIEIPQPSSLVYYWPEDLLMPDLLASSRP
;
A
#
# COMPACT_ATOMS: atom_id res chain seq x y z
N MET A 1 -22.76 -16.41 43.15
CA MET A 1 -23.17 -16.05 41.77
C MET A 1 -22.36 -14.86 41.32
N THR A 2 -21.24 -15.11 40.66
CA THR A 2 -20.35 -14.09 40.10
C THR A 2 -20.70 -13.90 38.63
N VAL A 3 -21.44 -12.83 38.32
CA VAL A 3 -21.66 -12.41 36.93
C VAL A 3 -20.43 -11.62 36.50
N SER A 4 -19.77 -12.15 35.47
CA SER A 4 -18.49 -11.69 34.93
C SER A 4 -18.55 -10.24 34.45
N PHE A 5 -17.58 -9.43 34.91
CA PHE A 5 -17.39 -8.01 34.56
C PHE A 5 -16.95 -7.79 33.10
N VAL A 6 -16.81 -8.85 32.30
CA VAL A 6 -16.28 -8.81 30.93
C VAL A 6 -17.32 -8.34 29.89
N SER A 7 -18.62 -8.32 30.23
CA SER A 7 -19.68 -8.10 29.23
C SER A 7 -20.14 -6.64 29.05
N VAL A 8 -19.74 -5.71 29.91
CA VAL A 8 -20.26 -4.32 29.87
C VAL A 8 -19.38 -3.37 29.03
N VAL A 9 -18.09 -3.68 28.88
CA VAL A 9 -17.16 -2.84 28.09
C VAL A 9 -17.39 -3.02 26.58
N ALA A 10 -17.85 -4.19 26.13
CA ALA A 10 -18.12 -4.47 24.72
C ALA A 10 -19.31 -3.65 24.15
N ILE A 11 -20.30 -3.30 25.00
CA ILE A 11 -21.55 -2.67 24.54
C ILE A 11 -21.39 -1.16 24.31
N PHE A 12 -20.41 -0.50 24.95
CA PHE A 12 -20.16 0.94 24.73
C PHE A 12 -19.15 1.23 23.62
N LEU A 13 -18.29 0.27 23.27
CA LEU A 13 -17.35 0.40 22.15
C LEU A 13 -18.01 0.17 20.78
N LEU A 14 -18.96 -0.77 20.70
CA LEU A 14 -19.71 -1.07 19.47
C LEU A 14 -20.40 0.14 18.83
N PRO A 15 -21.17 0.99 19.55
CA PRO A 15 -21.84 2.14 18.94
C PRO A 15 -20.86 3.21 18.48
N GLN A 16 -19.76 3.44 19.21
CA GLN A 16 -18.70 4.38 18.81
C GLN A 16 -17.94 3.89 17.58
N LEU A 17 -17.58 2.61 17.53
CA LEU A 17 -16.96 1.99 16.35
C LEU A 17 -17.89 2.04 15.12
N THR A 18 -19.18 1.77 15.28
CA THR A 18 -20.14 1.89 14.16
C THR A 18 -20.34 3.34 13.70
N LEU A 19 -20.31 4.31 14.62
CA LEU A 19 -20.39 5.73 14.29
C LEU A 19 -19.13 6.19 13.54
N ILE A 20 -17.94 5.85 14.04
CA ILE A 20 -16.64 6.13 13.39
C ILE A 20 -16.57 5.48 12.01
N TYR A 21 -17.02 4.23 11.88
CA TYR A 21 -17.08 3.52 10.60
C TYR A 21 -18.05 4.19 9.61
N SER A 22 -19.24 4.60 10.08
CA SER A 22 -20.23 5.29 9.24
C SER A 22 -19.80 6.71 8.84
N ASP A 23 -19.09 7.43 9.72
CA ASP A 23 -18.52 8.75 9.44
C ASP A 23 -17.31 8.66 8.50
N CYS A 24 -16.52 7.57 8.57
CA CYS A 24 -15.46 7.26 7.60
C CYS A 24 -16.09 7.03 6.22
N GLU A 25 -17.12 6.18 6.12
CA GLU A 25 -17.84 5.97 4.85
C GLU A 25 -18.48 7.25 4.30
N HIS A 26 -19.10 8.07 5.15
CA HIS A 26 -19.78 9.30 4.73
C HIS A 26 -18.81 10.38 4.25
N ASN A 27 -17.74 10.65 5.01
CA ASN A 27 -16.71 11.62 4.60
C ASN A 27 -16.01 11.17 3.30
N ILE A 28 -15.80 9.86 3.13
CA ILE A 28 -15.14 9.32 1.95
C ILE A 28 -16.03 9.35 0.70
N ARG A 29 -17.34 9.09 0.81
CA ARG A 29 -18.26 9.25 -0.34
C ARG A 29 -18.20 10.67 -0.91
N ASN A 30 -18.00 11.68 -0.06
CA ASN A 30 -17.81 13.06 -0.49
C ASN A 30 -16.43 13.29 -1.15
N ILE A 31 -15.36 12.67 -0.64
CA ILE A 31 -14.01 12.72 -1.27
C ILE A 31 -14.01 12.05 -2.66
N ASN A 32 -14.70 10.90 -2.80
CA ASN A 32 -14.87 10.18 -4.07
C ASN A 32 -15.65 10.99 -5.11
N ALA A 33 -16.59 11.85 -4.68
CA ALA A 33 -17.42 12.65 -5.57
C ALA A 33 -16.67 13.82 -6.22
N GLU A 34 -15.62 14.35 -5.57
CA GLU A 34 -14.94 15.58 -6.02
C GLU A 34 -13.60 15.33 -6.73
N LYS A 35 -12.93 14.17 -6.55
CA LYS A 35 -11.52 14.02 -6.98
C LYS A 35 -11.11 12.71 -7.65
N GLY A 36 -11.99 11.72 -7.80
CA GLY A 36 -11.68 10.47 -8.51
C GLY A 36 -12.52 9.28 -8.06
N ASN A 37 -12.79 8.35 -8.97
CA ASN A 37 -13.59 7.16 -8.69
C ASN A 37 -12.75 6.07 -7.98
N TYR A 38 -12.60 6.16 -6.67
CA TYR A 38 -11.83 5.19 -5.85
C TYR A 38 -12.62 3.94 -5.45
N THR A 39 -13.59 3.51 -6.28
CA THR A 39 -14.49 2.37 -6.00
C THR A 39 -13.73 1.10 -5.59
N TYR A 40 -12.58 0.84 -6.20
CA TYR A 40 -11.78 -0.35 -5.92
C TYR A 40 -10.61 -0.11 -4.97
N CYS A 41 -10.46 1.10 -4.41
CA CYS A 41 -9.29 1.50 -3.62
C CYS A 41 -7.95 1.26 -4.34
N VAL A 42 -7.92 1.43 -5.67
CA VAL A 42 -6.73 1.34 -6.52
C VAL A 42 -6.32 2.76 -6.89
N TYR A 43 -5.02 3.03 -6.86
CA TYR A 43 -4.45 4.36 -7.07
C TYR A 43 -3.40 4.30 -8.18
N HIS A 44 -3.42 5.31 -9.06
CA HIS A 44 -2.62 5.42 -10.27
C HIS A 44 -1.62 6.57 -10.24
N SER A 45 -1.54 7.32 -9.14
CA SER A 45 -0.49 8.30 -8.89
C SER A 45 -0.20 8.51 -7.40
N ILE A 46 0.97 9.08 -7.07
CA ILE A 46 1.27 9.51 -5.69
C ILE A 46 0.30 10.60 -5.24
N GLU A 47 -0.19 11.43 -6.17
CA GLU A 47 -1.13 12.48 -5.88
C GLU A 47 -2.47 11.91 -5.38
N GLU A 48 -3.01 10.90 -6.06
CA GLU A 48 -4.22 10.19 -5.60
C GLU A 48 -4.03 9.55 -4.23
N VAL A 49 -2.88 8.91 -4.00
CA VAL A 49 -2.53 8.33 -2.70
C VAL A 49 -2.51 9.39 -1.60
N LEU A 50 -1.85 10.52 -1.83
CA LEU A 50 -1.75 11.61 -0.86
C LEU A 50 -3.08 12.34 -0.66
N ASN A 51 -3.93 12.42 -1.68
CA ASN A 51 -5.27 13.00 -1.58
C ASN A 51 -6.16 12.22 -0.61
N VAL A 52 -5.94 10.92 -0.43
CA VAL A 52 -6.63 10.09 0.57
C VAL A 52 -5.91 10.10 1.91
N LEU A 53 -4.59 9.91 1.92
CA LEU A 53 -3.82 9.75 3.16
C LEU A 53 -3.70 11.04 3.98
N VAL A 54 -3.38 12.17 3.34
CA VAL A 54 -3.09 13.41 4.06
C VAL A 54 -4.29 13.91 4.87
N PRO A 55 -5.54 13.92 4.34
CA PRO A 55 -6.71 14.28 5.14
C PRO A 55 -6.95 13.32 6.30
N ALA A 56 -6.83 12.01 6.10
CA ALA A 56 -7.02 11.02 7.16
C ALA A 56 -6.01 11.22 8.30
N LEU A 57 -4.73 11.44 7.95
CA LEU A 57 -3.66 11.68 8.90
C LEU A 57 -3.67 13.08 9.53
N LYS A 58 -4.45 14.03 9.01
CA LYS A 58 -4.67 15.33 9.67
C LYS A 58 -5.63 15.20 10.85
N GLN A 59 -6.53 14.22 10.82
CA GLN A 59 -7.55 14.02 11.84
C GLN A 59 -7.02 13.25 13.06
N GLN A 60 -5.84 12.65 12.95
CA GLN A 60 -5.14 11.95 14.04
C GLN A 60 -3.62 12.20 13.97
N PRO A 61 -2.91 12.51 15.07
CA PRO A 61 -1.44 12.53 15.04
C PRO A 61 -0.94 11.15 14.60
N PRO A 62 -0.07 11.02 13.56
CA PRO A 62 1.08 11.87 13.33
C PRO A 62 1.25 12.26 11.84
N LEU A 63 0.52 13.26 11.37
CA LEU A 63 0.83 13.91 10.10
C LEU A 63 2.32 14.31 9.99
N PRO A 64 2.99 14.84 11.03
CA PRO A 64 4.40 15.20 10.93
C PRO A 64 5.30 14.00 10.64
N GLU A 65 5.00 12.80 11.13
CA GLU A 65 5.83 11.63 10.92
C GLU A 65 5.65 11.08 9.51
N VAL A 66 4.43 11.03 8.98
CA VAL A 66 4.19 10.65 7.57
C VAL A 66 4.79 11.68 6.62
N MET A 67 4.58 12.97 6.91
CA MET A 67 5.14 14.05 6.12
C MET A 67 6.65 14.18 6.31
N GLN A 68 7.24 13.72 7.41
CA GLN A 68 8.69 13.59 7.56
C GLN A 68 9.22 12.43 6.72
N VAL A 69 8.52 11.30 6.67
CA VAL A 69 8.87 10.21 5.73
C VAL A 69 8.82 10.70 4.29
N TYR A 70 7.83 11.55 3.94
CA TYR A 70 7.69 12.08 2.59
C TYR A 70 8.66 13.23 2.26
N HIS A 71 8.80 14.23 3.14
CA HIS A 71 9.55 15.47 2.89
C HIS A 71 10.97 15.51 3.46
N LYS A 72 11.25 14.81 4.57
CA LYS A 72 12.56 14.84 5.23
C LYS A 72 13.43 13.63 4.93
N ASP A 73 12.88 12.53 4.42
CA ASP A 73 13.72 11.43 3.99
C ASP A 73 14.32 11.76 2.62
N PRO A 74 15.64 12.01 2.50
CA PRO A 74 16.27 12.11 1.20
C PRO A 74 16.04 10.85 0.35
N MET A 75 15.59 9.70 0.92
CA MET A 75 15.08 8.52 0.20
C MET A 75 13.79 8.71 -0.58
N VAL A 76 12.93 9.67 -0.26
CA VAL A 76 11.69 9.97 -1.02
C VAL A 76 11.86 11.16 -1.98
N MET A 77 13.01 11.83 -1.93
CA MET A 77 13.39 12.80 -2.96
C MET A 77 13.44 12.08 -4.31
N LYS A 78 12.59 12.51 -5.26
CA LYS A 78 12.43 11.94 -6.61
C LYS A 78 13.79 11.61 -7.22
N ALA A 79 14.21 10.36 -7.06
CA ALA A 79 15.53 9.92 -7.47
C ALA A 79 15.52 9.89 -8.99
N VAL A 80 16.39 10.68 -9.60
CA VAL A 80 16.58 10.65 -11.05
C VAL A 80 17.36 9.38 -11.36
N MET A 81 16.67 8.38 -11.89
CA MET A 81 17.33 7.18 -12.35
C MET A 81 18.00 7.40 -13.72
N PRO A 82 19.19 6.85 -13.93
CA PRO A 82 19.77 6.80 -15.26
C PRO A 82 18.88 5.94 -16.16
N ILE A 83 18.47 6.51 -17.30
CA ILE A 83 17.63 5.85 -18.32
C ILE A 83 18.35 4.63 -18.91
N TYR A 84 19.69 4.67 -18.94
CA TYR A 84 20.54 3.64 -19.53
C TYR A 84 21.45 2.98 -18.48
N ASN A 85 21.78 1.71 -18.72
CA ASN A 85 22.79 0.94 -17.98
C ASN A 85 22.51 0.76 -16.48
N ARG A 86 21.26 0.94 -16.04
CA ARG A 86 20.83 0.52 -14.70
C ARG A 86 20.67 -1.00 -14.62
N LYS A 87 20.76 -1.52 -13.40
CA LYS A 87 20.48 -2.92 -13.05
C LYS A 87 18.97 -3.19 -13.02
N PRO A 88 18.53 -4.46 -13.06
CA PRO A 88 17.12 -4.80 -13.11
C PRO A 88 16.41 -4.61 -11.77
N PHE A 89 15.16 -4.18 -11.85
CA PHE A 89 14.17 -4.13 -10.78
C PHE A 89 13.19 -5.29 -10.94
N ILE A 90 13.21 -6.21 -9.99
CA ILE A 90 12.50 -7.49 -10.06
C ILE A 90 11.47 -7.55 -8.94
N VAL A 91 10.24 -7.93 -9.27
CA VAL A 91 9.17 -8.13 -8.28
C VAL A 91 8.71 -9.58 -8.32
N ILE A 92 8.66 -10.22 -7.16
CA ILE A 92 8.05 -11.53 -6.96
C ILE A 92 6.65 -11.35 -6.38
N GLU A 93 5.63 -11.79 -7.11
CA GLU A 93 4.22 -11.75 -6.71
C GLU A 93 3.66 -13.14 -6.43
N GLY A 94 2.55 -13.20 -5.69
CA GLY A 94 1.78 -14.42 -5.45
C GLY A 94 1.05 -14.42 -4.10
N VAL A 95 0.27 -15.48 -3.87
CA VAL A 95 -0.64 -15.60 -2.72
C VAL A 95 0.12 -15.60 -1.39
N GLN A 96 -0.48 -15.07 -0.31
CA GLN A 96 0.13 -15.09 1.01
C GLN A 96 0.46 -16.53 1.47
N GLY A 97 1.57 -16.70 2.20
CA GLY A 97 2.01 -18.02 2.69
C GLY A 97 2.95 -18.81 1.76
N THR A 98 3.15 -18.40 0.51
CA THR A 98 3.96 -19.15 -0.48
C THR A 98 5.49 -18.98 -0.38
N LYS A 99 6.03 -18.61 0.80
CA LYS A 99 7.48 -18.40 1.04
C LYS A 99 8.18 -17.42 0.07
N LYS A 100 7.46 -16.55 -0.64
CA LYS A 100 8.02 -15.55 -1.58
C LYS A 100 9.11 -14.68 -0.96
N THR A 101 8.97 -14.28 0.29
CA THR A 101 9.99 -13.49 0.98
C THR A 101 11.33 -14.22 1.02
N LEU A 102 11.32 -15.53 1.26
CA LEU A 102 12.53 -16.35 1.24
C LEU A 102 13.10 -16.43 -0.18
N LEU A 103 12.25 -16.63 -1.19
CA LEU A 103 12.66 -16.68 -2.59
C LEU A 103 13.27 -15.34 -3.05
N ALA A 104 12.64 -14.21 -2.72
CA ALA A 104 13.11 -12.87 -3.08
C ALA A 104 14.47 -12.57 -2.44
N LYS A 105 14.64 -12.92 -1.16
CA LYS A 105 15.93 -12.79 -0.46
C LYS A 105 17.01 -13.65 -1.09
N ARG A 106 16.72 -14.93 -1.38
CA ARG A 106 17.66 -15.84 -2.02
C ARG A 106 18.02 -15.36 -3.42
N LEU A 107 17.04 -14.98 -4.23
CA LEU A 107 17.27 -14.46 -5.58
C LEU A 107 18.18 -13.22 -5.53
N ALA A 108 17.90 -12.28 -4.62
CA ALA A 108 18.77 -11.11 -4.45
C ALA A 108 20.22 -11.52 -4.12
N GLN A 109 20.41 -12.50 -3.23
CA GLN A 109 21.75 -13.00 -2.89
C GLN A 109 22.46 -13.63 -4.11
N GLU A 110 21.79 -14.52 -4.84
CA GLU A 110 22.35 -15.23 -5.99
C GLU A 110 22.78 -14.28 -7.13
N ILE A 111 22.07 -13.17 -7.31
CA ILE A 111 22.37 -12.20 -8.37
C ILE A 111 23.25 -11.03 -7.90
N ASN A 112 23.82 -11.10 -6.70
CA ASN A 112 24.53 -9.99 -6.05
C ASN A 112 23.71 -8.68 -6.03
N GLY A 113 22.39 -8.82 -5.85
CA GLY A 113 21.43 -7.73 -5.74
C GLY A 113 21.05 -7.42 -4.30
N THR A 114 20.10 -6.50 -4.15
CA THR A 114 19.55 -6.06 -2.86
C THR A 114 18.08 -6.44 -2.76
N TYR A 115 17.70 -7.09 -1.68
CA TYR A 115 16.30 -7.27 -1.32
C TYR A 115 15.79 -6.05 -0.56
N ILE A 116 14.72 -5.42 -1.04
CA ILE A 116 14.00 -4.37 -0.30
C ILE A 116 12.70 -4.98 0.24
N ARG A 117 12.47 -4.80 1.54
CA ARG A 117 11.23 -5.22 2.19
C ARG A 117 10.10 -4.27 1.81
N ASN A 118 8.96 -4.84 1.43
CA ASN A 118 7.72 -4.11 1.22
C ASN A 118 6.58 -4.70 2.09
N PRO A 119 5.86 -3.90 2.89
CA PRO A 119 6.06 -2.46 3.11
C PRO A 119 7.34 -2.14 3.91
N PRO A 120 7.90 -0.93 3.74
CA PRO A 120 9.18 -0.54 4.33
C PRO A 120 9.10 -0.37 5.85
N PHE A 121 10.21 -0.62 6.55
CA PHE A 121 10.28 -0.56 8.02
C PHE A 121 9.86 0.80 8.59
N VAL A 122 10.14 1.88 7.85
CA VAL A 122 9.77 3.24 8.24
C VAL A 122 8.27 3.42 8.47
N MET A 123 7.44 2.58 7.85
CA MET A 123 5.99 2.59 7.98
C MET A 123 5.48 1.74 9.16
N GLU A 124 6.33 0.97 9.85
CA GLU A 124 5.85 0.10 10.93
C GLU A 124 5.21 0.86 12.08
N LYS A 125 5.80 2.01 12.41
CA LYS A 125 5.28 2.93 13.42
C LYS A 125 4.00 3.65 12.99
N LEU A 126 3.50 3.36 11.79
CA LEU A 126 2.29 3.98 11.28
C LEU A 126 1.14 2.97 11.13
N TYR A 127 1.41 1.66 11.30
CA TYR A 127 0.37 0.63 11.14
C TYR A 127 -0.73 0.71 12.20
N HIS A 128 -0.40 1.09 13.44
CA HIS A 128 -1.41 1.21 14.49
C HIS A 128 -2.42 2.31 14.22
N TYR A 129 -2.13 3.22 13.28
CA TYR A 129 -3.14 4.15 12.80
C TYR A 129 -4.13 3.47 11.86
N LEU A 130 -3.77 2.42 11.14
CA LEU A 130 -4.66 1.80 10.14
C LEU A 130 -5.77 0.94 10.74
N ASP A 131 -5.64 0.55 12.01
CA ASP A 131 -6.59 -0.38 12.66
C ASP A 131 -8.01 0.22 12.79
N ASP A 132 -8.12 1.55 12.81
CA ASP A 132 -9.40 2.28 12.93
C ASP A 132 -9.90 2.90 11.60
N HIS A 133 -9.22 2.66 10.47
CA HIS A 133 -9.55 3.35 9.22
C HIS A 133 -10.25 2.45 8.20
N CYS A 134 -11.12 3.06 7.39
CA CYS A 134 -11.82 2.38 6.32
C CYS A 134 -10.89 1.94 5.17
N SER A 135 -11.36 0.97 4.38
CA SER A 135 -10.59 0.23 3.36
C SER A 135 -9.77 1.10 2.41
N GLN A 136 -10.25 2.31 2.09
CA GLN A 136 -9.53 3.26 1.24
C GLN A 136 -8.24 3.78 1.88
N VAL A 137 -8.24 4.17 3.16
CA VAL A 137 -7.04 4.73 3.80
C VAL A 137 -5.99 3.65 3.97
N SER A 138 -6.37 2.43 4.39
CA SER A 138 -5.44 1.29 4.46
C SER A 138 -4.85 0.97 3.09
N SER A 139 -5.67 1.02 2.04
CA SER A 139 -5.21 0.79 0.66
C SER A 139 -4.25 1.87 0.16
N ALA A 140 -4.58 3.13 0.41
CA ALA A 140 -3.72 4.26 0.07
C ALA A 140 -2.39 4.18 0.83
N PHE A 141 -2.43 3.74 2.09
CA PHE A 141 -1.22 3.53 2.90
C PHE A 141 -0.33 2.44 2.31
N MET A 142 -0.90 1.32 1.89
CA MET A 142 -0.15 0.26 1.21
C MET A 142 0.44 0.75 -0.13
N ALA A 143 -0.33 1.55 -0.89
CA ALA A 143 0.16 2.18 -2.12
C ALA A 143 1.31 3.16 -1.84
N PHE A 144 1.23 3.96 -0.78
CA PHE A 144 2.31 4.85 -0.35
C PHE A 144 3.60 4.09 -0.03
N GLY A 145 3.50 2.90 0.57
CA GLY A 145 4.63 2.00 0.77
C GLY A 145 5.31 1.59 -0.54
N ASN A 146 4.53 1.33 -1.59
CA ASN A 146 5.08 1.08 -2.93
C ASN A 146 5.90 2.26 -3.45
N TYR A 147 5.43 3.50 -3.26
CA TYR A 147 6.21 4.69 -3.67
C TYR A 147 7.50 4.87 -2.88
N ILE A 148 7.49 4.61 -1.56
CA ILE A 148 8.71 4.68 -0.75
C ILE A 148 9.74 3.64 -1.25
N VAL A 149 9.34 2.38 -1.42
CA VAL A 149 10.29 1.35 -1.89
C VAL A 149 10.71 1.56 -3.35
N ALA A 150 9.88 2.22 -4.17
CA ALA A 150 10.24 2.63 -5.52
C ALA A 150 11.42 3.61 -5.51
N GLU A 151 11.37 4.63 -4.66
CA GLU A 151 12.45 5.61 -4.55
C GLU A 151 13.72 4.99 -3.94
N GLN A 152 13.57 4.07 -2.98
CA GLN A 152 14.70 3.27 -2.47
C GLN A 152 15.34 2.42 -3.59
N ALA A 153 14.53 1.78 -4.43
CA ALA A 153 15.00 1.01 -5.57
C ALA A 153 15.74 1.90 -6.57
N LYS A 154 15.17 3.06 -6.95
CA LYS A 154 15.78 4.03 -7.88
C LYS A 154 17.21 4.42 -7.48
N LYS A 155 17.52 4.47 -6.18
CA LYS A 155 18.87 4.78 -5.67
C LYS A 155 19.88 3.65 -5.83
N LEU A 156 19.41 2.40 -5.79
CA LEU A 156 20.27 1.21 -5.85
C LEU A 156 20.50 0.72 -7.27
N LEU A 157 19.50 0.88 -8.13
CA LEU A 157 19.53 0.42 -9.52
C LEU A 157 20.70 0.93 -10.38
N PRO A 158 21.36 2.09 -10.10
CA PRO A 158 22.61 2.42 -10.79
C PRO A 158 23.73 1.40 -10.60
N THR A 159 23.73 0.65 -9.49
CA THR A 159 24.86 -0.22 -9.10
C THR A 159 24.46 -1.67 -8.84
N HIS A 160 23.26 -1.93 -8.30
CA HIS A 160 22.83 -3.26 -7.86
C HIS A 160 21.43 -3.62 -8.41
N PRO A 161 21.20 -4.89 -8.82
CA PRO A 161 19.84 -5.40 -9.01
C PRO A 161 19.01 -5.24 -7.74
N VAL A 162 17.72 -4.99 -7.88
CA VAL A 162 16.80 -4.85 -6.75
C VAL A 162 15.68 -5.88 -6.86
N VAL A 163 15.39 -6.59 -5.77
CA VAL A 163 14.34 -7.62 -5.72
C VAL A 163 13.34 -7.32 -4.60
N LEU A 164 12.05 -7.35 -4.90
CA LEU A 164 10.95 -7.17 -3.95
C LEU A 164 10.08 -8.42 -3.85
N ASP A 165 9.45 -8.59 -2.69
CA ASP A 165 8.29 -9.48 -2.49
C ASP A 165 7.05 -8.60 -2.32
N LYS A 166 6.11 -8.71 -3.27
CA LYS A 166 4.93 -7.85 -3.45
C LYS A 166 5.23 -6.40 -3.80
N TYR A 167 4.41 -5.84 -4.68
CA TYR A 167 4.46 -4.44 -5.05
C TYR A 167 3.05 -3.96 -5.44
N TRP A 168 2.89 -3.26 -6.57
CA TRP A 168 1.59 -2.73 -6.99
C TRP A 168 0.55 -3.82 -7.27
N HIS A 169 0.89 -4.87 -8.02
CA HIS A 169 -0.06 -5.94 -8.37
C HIS A 169 -0.63 -6.65 -7.14
N GLY A 170 0.22 -6.93 -6.13
CA GLY A 170 -0.22 -7.57 -4.89
C GLY A 170 -1.23 -6.72 -4.11
N VAL A 171 -1.05 -5.39 -4.07
CA VAL A 171 -1.99 -4.46 -3.44
C VAL A 171 -3.28 -4.33 -4.26
N THR A 172 -3.17 -4.14 -5.57
CA THR A 172 -4.32 -4.02 -6.49
C THR A 172 -5.19 -5.27 -6.48
N ALA A 173 -4.60 -6.45 -6.56
CA ALA A 173 -5.35 -7.72 -6.53
C ALA A 173 -6.07 -7.92 -5.20
N PHE A 174 -5.42 -7.57 -4.08
CA PHE A 174 -6.06 -7.62 -2.76
C PHE A 174 -7.24 -6.66 -2.66
N ASN A 175 -7.08 -5.42 -3.10
CA ASN A 175 -8.13 -4.41 -3.01
C ASN A 175 -9.34 -4.75 -3.90
N LEU A 176 -9.11 -5.26 -5.11
CA LEU A 176 -10.17 -5.75 -5.99
C LEU A 176 -10.96 -6.91 -5.37
N ALA A 177 -10.25 -7.91 -4.83
CA ALA A 177 -10.88 -9.04 -4.18
C ALA A 177 -11.68 -8.61 -2.94
N LYS A 178 -11.13 -7.68 -2.15
CA LYS A 178 -11.79 -7.12 -0.97
C LYS A 178 -13.03 -6.31 -1.35
N ALA A 179 -12.96 -5.46 -2.38
CA ALA A 179 -14.13 -4.73 -2.87
C ALA A 179 -15.24 -5.67 -3.37
N ALA A 180 -14.89 -6.74 -4.07
CA ALA A 180 -15.86 -7.74 -4.50
C ALA A 180 -16.51 -8.48 -3.32
N GLN A 181 -15.72 -8.81 -2.29
CA GLN A 181 -16.21 -9.49 -1.09
C GLN A 181 -17.08 -8.58 -0.21
N ASP A 182 -16.59 -7.39 0.12
CA ASP A 182 -17.19 -6.52 1.14
C ASP A 182 -18.33 -5.67 0.57
N LEU A 183 -18.21 -5.23 -0.69
CA LEU A 183 -19.15 -4.31 -1.34
C LEU A 183 -20.03 -4.99 -2.41
N GLY A 184 -19.77 -6.26 -2.72
CA GLY A 184 -20.50 -7.00 -3.76
C GLY A 184 -20.27 -6.47 -5.18
N ILE A 185 -19.17 -5.76 -5.40
CA ILE A 185 -18.85 -5.15 -6.70
C ILE A 185 -18.22 -6.20 -7.62
N GLU A 186 -18.67 -6.26 -8.88
CA GLU A 186 -18.09 -7.19 -9.85
C GLU A 186 -16.60 -6.89 -10.11
N ILE A 187 -15.82 -7.95 -10.34
CA ILE A 187 -14.43 -7.79 -10.76
C ILE A 187 -14.43 -7.12 -12.15
N PRO A 188 -13.67 -6.01 -12.33
CA PRO A 188 -13.65 -5.28 -13.58
C PRO A 188 -13.23 -6.14 -14.77
N GLN A 189 -13.74 -5.79 -15.95
CA GLN A 189 -13.33 -6.43 -17.20
C GLN A 189 -11.83 -6.19 -17.46
N PRO A 190 -11.09 -7.12 -18.11
CA PRO A 190 -9.64 -7.01 -18.32
C PRO A 190 -9.18 -5.72 -19.02
N SER A 191 -10.04 -5.07 -19.81
CA SER A 191 -9.77 -3.80 -20.48
C SER A 191 -9.95 -2.56 -19.58
N SER A 192 -10.33 -2.75 -18.31
CA SER A 192 -10.55 -1.66 -17.37
C SER A 192 -9.25 -0.92 -17.04
N LEU A 193 -9.35 0.40 -16.96
CA LEU A 193 -8.23 1.28 -16.56
C LEU A 193 -7.72 0.97 -15.15
N VAL A 194 -8.52 0.29 -14.31
CA VAL A 194 -8.08 -0.13 -12.96
C VAL A 194 -6.81 -0.99 -12.98
N TYR A 195 -6.57 -1.70 -14.09
CA TYR A 195 -5.40 -2.57 -14.27
C TYR A 195 -4.18 -1.85 -14.83
N TYR A 196 -4.30 -0.57 -15.17
CA TYR A 196 -3.20 0.20 -15.75
C TYR A 196 -2.16 0.48 -14.67
N TRP A 197 -0.89 0.44 -15.06
CA TRP A 197 0.21 0.76 -14.17
C TRP A 197 0.18 2.24 -13.78
N PRO A 198 0.48 2.63 -12.52
CA PRO A 198 0.56 4.03 -12.13
C PRO A 198 1.63 4.79 -12.91
N GLU A 199 1.31 5.97 -13.43
CA GLU A 199 2.16 6.68 -14.40
C GLU A 199 3.50 7.15 -13.82
N ASP A 200 3.54 7.37 -12.50
CA ASP A 200 4.68 7.93 -11.76
C ASP A 200 5.37 6.90 -10.84
N LEU A 201 4.87 5.67 -10.77
CA LEU A 201 5.45 4.58 -10.00
C LEU A 201 6.50 3.84 -10.83
N LEU A 202 7.64 3.51 -10.22
CA LEU A 202 8.69 2.75 -10.89
C LEU A 202 8.16 1.38 -11.35
N MET A 203 8.10 1.15 -12.66
CA MET A 203 7.72 -0.14 -13.24
C MET A 203 8.85 -1.19 -13.11
N PRO A 204 8.54 -2.43 -12.70
CA PRO A 204 9.51 -3.52 -12.69
C PRO A 204 9.94 -3.93 -14.11
N ASP A 205 11.20 -4.32 -14.26
CA ASP A 205 11.71 -4.92 -15.50
C ASP A 205 11.28 -6.37 -15.64
N LEU A 206 11.09 -7.06 -14.51
CA LEU A 206 10.65 -8.45 -14.46
C LEU A 206 9.63 -8.64 -13.35
N LEU A 207 8.52 -9.28 -13.71
CA LEU A 207 7.49 -9.74 -12.80
C LEU A 207 7.47 -11.27 -12.78
N ALA A 208 7.77 -11.87 -11.63
CA ALA A 208 7.72 -13.32 -11.45
C ALA A 208 6.54 -13.70 -10.53
N SER A 209 5.70 -14.64 -10.96
CA SER A 209 4.61 -15.17 -10.14
C SER A 209 5.01 -16.51 -9.53
N SER A 210 4.94 -16.64 -8.21
CA SER A 210 5.05 -17.96 -7.56
C SER A 210 3.75 -18.72 -7.81
N ARG A 211 3.80 -19.81 -8.61
CA ARG A 211 2.67 -20.74 -8.67
C ARG A 211 2.47 -21.43 -7.31
N PRO A 212 1.23 -21.63 -6.86
CA PRO A 212 0.93 -22.41 -5.66
C PRO A 212 1.40 -23.86 -5.79
#